data_AF-A0AB36TDW7-F1
#
_entry.id   AF-A0AB36TDW7-F1
#
_cell.length_a   1.000
_cell.length_b   1.000
_cell.length_c   1.000
_cell.angle_alpha   90.00
_cell.angle_beta   90.00
_cell.angle_gamma   90.00
#
_symmetry.space_group_name_H-M   'P 1'
#
loop_
_entity.id
_entity.type
_entity.pdbx_description
1 polymer ?
#
loop_
_entity_poly.entity_id
_entity_poly.type
_entity_poly.pdbx_seq_one_letter_code
_entity_poly.pdbx_strand_id
1 'polypeptide(L)'
;MFEGDEVSGFIDFDLSEINIRLWDVCYFATGILSESSDEEYEKWPEILAGILRGYDLEAKLTLEEKQAVFYVICSIQMICIAFFESNNIYKELAKTNRQMFKFIIQNKEKIKNMFQ
;
A
#
# COMPACT_ATOMS: atom_id res chain seq x y z
N MET A 1 -5.87 -13.71 8.77
CA MET A 1 -5.58 -14.80 9.74
C MET A 1 -4.92 -15.94 9.00
N PHE A 2 -4.10 -16.72 9.69
CA PHE A 2 -3.45 -17.91 9.12
C PHE A 2 -3.79 -19.15 9.96
N GLU A 3 -3.99 -20.27 9.28
CA GLU A 3 -4.07 -21.61 9.87
C GLU A 3 -2.97 -22.46 9.22
N GLY A 4 -1.85 -22.65 9.95
CA GLY A 4 -0.63 -23.14 9.33
C GLY A 4 -0.09 -22.16 8.29
N ASP A 5 0.14 -22.64 7.07
CA ASP A 5 0.63 -21.83 5.95
C ASP A 5 -0.51 -21.28 5.06
N GLU A 6 -1.77 -21.53 5.42
CA GLU A 6 -2.94 -21.10 4.65
C GLU A 6 -3.62 -19.87 5.25
N VAL A 7 -4.08 -18.97 4.37
CA VAL A 7 -4.91 -17.84 4.79
C VAL A 7 -6.29 -18.38 5.17
N SER A 8 -6.66 -18.25 6.45
CA SER A 8 -7.91 -18.77 6.99
C SER A 8 -9.07 -17.76 7.02
N GLY A 9 -8.78 -16.48 6.78
CA GLY A 9 -9.81 -15.45 6.66
C GLY A 9 -9.32 -14.01 6.86
N PHE A 10 -10.20 -13.07 6.53
CA PHE A 10 -10.04 -11.63 6.74
C PHE A 10 -11.01 -11.16 7.84
N ILE A 11 -10.63 -10.10 8.55
CA ILE A 11 -11.41 -9.49 9.64
C ILE A 11 -11.52 -7.98 9.42
N ASP A 12 -12.29 -7.30 10.29
CA ASP A 12 -12.41 -5.84 10.34
C ASP A 12 -12.96 -5.20 9.06
N PHE A 13 -14.20 -5.57 8.71
CA PHE A 13 -14.91 -5.07 7.52
C PHE A 13 -15.59 -3.69 7.73
N ASP A 14 -15.35 -3.00 8.84
CA ASP A 14 -16.01 -1.74 9.19
C ASP A 14 -15.78 -0.60 8.17
N LEU A 15 -14.67 -0.68 7.41
CA LEU A 15 -14.31 0.29 6.38
C LEU A 15 -14.59 -0.22 4.95
N SER A 16 -15.39 -1.28 4.80
CA SER A 16 -15.70 -1.85 3.48
C SER A 16 -16.53 -0.90 2.64
N GLU A 17 -16.06 -0.61 1.42
CA GLU A 17 -16.74 0.26 0.48
C GLU A 17 -16.58 -0.22 -0.97
N ILE A 18 -17.45 0.27 -1.86
CA ILE A 18 -17.28 0.06 -3.31
C ILE A 18 -16.25 1.07 -3.80
N ASN A 19 -15.08 0.58 -4.21
CA ASN A 19 -13.99 1.42 -4.70
C ASN A 19 -13.26 0.74 -5.87
N ILE A 20 -12.22 1.37 -6.40
CA ILE A 20 -11.29 0.72 -7.33
C ILE A 20 -10.62 -0.46 -6.63
N ARG A 21 -10.57 -1.62 -7.31
CA ARG A 21 -10.03 -2.86 -6.71
C ARG A 21 -8.56 -2.75 -6.27
N LEU A 22 -7.81 -1.83 -6.87
CA LEU A 22 -6.41 -1.55 -6.51
C LEU A 22 -6.27 -0.97 -5.10
N TRP A 23 -7.34 -0.38 -4.55
CA TRP A 23 -7.33 0.24 -3.25
C TRP A 23 -6.87 -0.75 -2.17
N ASP A 24 -7.49 -1.94 -2.13
CA ASP A 24 -7.21 -2.95 -1.11
C ASP A 24 -5.75 -3.40 -1.13
N VAL A 25 -5.23 -3.77 -2.31
CA VAL A 25 -3.87 -4.29 -2.45
C VAL A 25 -2.81 -3.20 -2.20
N CYS A 26 -3.07 -1.97 -2.63
CA CYS A 26 -2.17 -0.85 -2.37
C CYS A 26 -2.20 -0.44 -0.88
N TYR A 27 -3.38 -0.42 -0.27
CA TYR A 27 -3.56 -0.09 1.14
C TYR A 27 -2.85 -1.12 2.02
N PHE A 28 -3.07 -2.41 1.75
CA PHE A 28 -2.36 -3.51 2.40
C PHE A 28 -0.83 -3.36 2.30
N ALA A 29 -0.30 -3.12 1.09
CA ALA A 29 1.13 -2.92 0.90
C ALA A 29 1.68 -1.71 1.67
N THR A 30 0.92 -0.61 1.75
CA THR A 30 1.33 0.55 2.56
C THR A 30 1.22 0.31 4.07
N GLY A 31 0.32 -0.58 4.51
CA GLY A 31 0.26 -1.04 5.89
C GLY A 31 1.58 -1.71 6.31
N ILE A 32 2.10 -2.63 5.47
CA ILE A 32 3.41 -3.27 5.70
C ILE A 32 4.54 -2.23 5.78
N LEU A 33 4.54 -1.23 4.89
CA LEU A 33 5.53 -0.15 4.94
C LEU A 33 5.46 0.67 6.23
N SER A 34 4.26 0.89 6.76
CA SER A 34 4.06 1.66 8.00
C SER A 34 4.62 0.95 9.24
N GLU A 35 4.73 -0.38 9.19
CA GLU A 35 5.28 -1.22 10.26
C GLU A 35 6.77 -1.56 10.04
N SER A 36 7.35 -1.16 8.90
CA SER A 36 8.74 -1.45 8.56
C SER A 36 9.71 -0.52 9.31
N SER A 37 10.85 -1.07 9.70
CA SER A 37 12.01 -0.27 10.17
C SER A 37 12.73 0.42 9.02
N ASP A 38 13.56 1.41 9.32
CA ASP A 38 14.36 2.14 8.31
C ASP A 38 15.22 1.19 7.44
N GLU A 39 15.70 0.07 7.99
CA GLU A 39 16.48 -0.95 7.26
C GLU A 39 15.61 -1.80 6.31
N GLU A 40 14.31 -1.92 6.60
CA GLU A 40 13.35 -2.71 5.82
C GLU A 40 12.67 -1.91 4.72
N TYR A 41 12.70 -0.56 4.80
CA TYR A 41 12.14 0.32 3.78
C TYR A 41 12.68 0.00 2.38
N GLU A 42 13.98 -0.26 2.25
CA GLU A 42 14.60 -0.57 0.96
C GLU A 42 14.12 -1.90 0.34
N LYS A 43 13.56 -2.81 1.15
CA LYS A 43 12.96 -4.07 0.68
C LYS A 43 11.52 -3.88 0.23
N TRP A 44 10.87 -2.81 0.65
CA TRP A 44 9.45 -2.59 0.37
C TRP A 44 9.08 -2.61 -1.12
N PRO A 45 9.87 -2.03 -2.05
CA PRO A 45 9.56 -2.16 -3.47
C PRO A 45 9.50 -3.62 -3.96
N GLU A 46 10.33 -4.51 -3.42
CA GLU A 46 10.29 -5.94 -3.76
C GLU A 46 9.03 -6.60 -3.19
N ILE A 47 8.66 -6.27 -1.94
CA ILE A 47 7.43 -6.74 -1.30
C ILE A 47 6.20 -6.29 -2.11
N LEU A 48 6.15 -5.01 -2.50
CA LEU A 48 5.09 -4.44 -3.33
C LEU A 48 4.98 -5.21 -4.66
N ALA A 49 6.11 -5.47 -5.33
CA ALA A 49 6.13 -6.22 -6.58
C ALA A 49 5.62 -7.66 -6.41
N GLY A 50 5.98 -8.34 -5.31
CA GLY A 50 5.49 -9.67 -4.99
C GLY A 50 3.98 -9.71 -4.77
N ILE A 51 3.45 -8.77 -3.99
CA ILE A 51 2.01 -8.62 -3.73
C ILE A 51 1.25 -8.36 -5.03
N LEU A 52 1.70 -7.39 -5.83
CA LEU A 52 1.03 -7.02 -7.07
C LEU A 52 1.09 -8.14 -8.11
N ARG A 53 2.18 -8.92 -8.17
CA ARG A 53 2.27 -10.10 -9.02
C ARG A 53 1.26 -11.16 -8.62
N GLY A 54 1.16 -11.47 -7.33
CA GLY A 54 0.16 -12.40 -6.81
C GLY A 54 -1.27 -11.95 -7.13
N TYR A 55 -1.55 -10.67 -6.93
CA TYR A 55 -2.85 -10.09 -7.24
C TYR A 55 -3.18 -10.12 -8.73
N ASP A 56 -2.20 -9.80 -9.60
CA ASP A 56 -2.38 -9.82 -11.06
C ASP A 56 -2.63 -11.23 -11.61
N LEU A 57 -2.02 -12.26 -11.02
CA LEU A 57 -2.26 -13.66 -11.41
C LEU A 57 -3.73 -14.07 -11.26
N GLU A 58 -4.38 -13.63 -10.19
CA GLU A 58 -5.78 -13.97 -9.90
C GLU A 58 -6.76 -12.96 -10.55
N ALA A 59 -6.54 -11.66 -10.35
CA ALA A 59 -7.47 -10.61 -10.72
C ALA A 59 -7.33 -10.12 -12.17
N LYS A 60 -6.20 -10.43 -12.84
CA LYS A 60 -5.85 -10.05 -14.22
C LYS A 60 -5.97 -8.54 -14.43
N LEU A 61 -5.05 -7.79 -13.85
CA LEU A 61 -5.06 -6.33 -13.92
C LEU A 61 -4.92 -5.85 -15.37
N THR A 62 -5.70 -4.84 -15.72
CA THR A 62 -5.54 -4.16 -17.01
C THR A 62 -4.25 -3.34 -17.07
N LEU A 63 -3.88 -2.90 -18.26
CA LEU A 63 -2.72 -2.01 -18.43
C LEU A 63 -2.92 -0.69 -17.67
N GLU A 64 -4.12 -0.15 -17.70
CA GLU A 64 -4.50 1.09 -17.02
C GLU A 64 -4.41 0.92 -15.49
N GLU A 65 -4.87 -0.23 -14.97
CA GLU A 65 -4.75 -0.54 -13.55
C GLU A 65 -3.27 -0.63 -13.12
N LYS A 66 -2.43 -1.31 -13.89
CA LYS A 66 -0.98 -1.39 -13.62
C LYS A 66 -0.32 -0.01 -13.62
N GLN A 67 -0.68 0.85 -14.57
CA GLN A 67 -0.19 2.23 -14.63
C GLN A 67 -0.69 3.10 -13.46
N ALA A 68 -1.87 2.78 -12.91
CA ALA A 68 -2.48 3.53 -11.83
C ALA A 68 -1.87 3.26 -10.45
N VAL A 69 -1.22 2.12 -10.23
CA VAL A 69 -0.70 1.68 -8.92
C VAL A 69 0.03 2.77 -8.14
N PHE A 70 1.01 3.44 -8.76
CA PHE A 70 1.76 4.51 -8.10
C PHE A 70 0.85 5.65 -7.60
N TYR A 71 -0.15 6.01 -8.40
CA TYR A 71 -1.08 7.09 -8.08
C TYR A 71 -2.09 6.69 -7.00
N VAL A 72 -2.51 5.42 -6.98
CA VAL A 72 -3.37 4.87 -5.91
C VAL A 72 -2.62 4.90 -4.57
N ILE A 73 -1.37 4.43 -4.55
CA ILE A 73 -0.51 4.48 -3.36
C ILE A 73 -0.35 5.93 -2.87
N CYS A 74 -0.07 6.87 -3.78
CA CYS A 74 0.03 8.29 -3.42
C CYS A 74 -1.28 8.83 -2.80
N SER A 75 -2.43 8.43 -3.36
CA SER A 75 -3.74 8.86 -2.88
C SER A 75 -4.03 8.35 -1.46
N ILE A 76 -3.71 7.08 -1.19
CA ILE A 76 -3.81 6.49 0.14
C ILE A 76 -2.96 7.28 1.14
N GLN A 77 -1.69 7.57 0.82
CA GLN A 77 -0.82 8.33 1.71
C GLN A 77 -1.33 9.75 1.97
N MET A 78 -1.84 10.44 0.95
CA MET A 78 -2.43 11.77 1.11
C MET A 78 -3.67 11.76 2.02
N ILE A 79 -4.54 10.76 1.88
CA ILE A 79 -5.73 10.60 2.72
C ILE A 79 -5.32 10.30 4.18
N CYS A 80 -4.39 9.36 4.39
CA CYS A 80 -3.87 9.06 5.72
C CYS A 80 -3.23 10.28 6.39
N ILE A 81 -2.39 11.03 5.67
CA ILE A 81 -1.78 12.27 6.20
C ILE A 81 -2.87 13.27 6.60
N ALA A 82 -3.83 13.56 5.71
CA ALA A 82 -4.89 14.53 5.99
C ALA A 82 -5.74 14.12 7.20
N PHE A 83 -6.10 12.84 7.29
CA PHE A 83 -6.87 12.30 8.42
C PHE A 83 -6.08 12.42 9.74
N PHE A 84 -4.83 11.93 9.78
CA PHE A 84 -4.04 11.94 11.00
C PHE A 84 -3.59 13.34 11.44
N GLU A 85 -3.37 14.27 10.51
CA GLU A 85 -3.05 15.67 10.85
C GLU A 85 -4.23 16.39 11.52
N SER A 86 -5.47 16.03 11.14
CA SER A 86 -6.67 16.64 11.72
C SER A 86 -6.91 16.25 13.18
N ASN A 87 -6.18 15.26 13.71
CA ASN A 87 -6.35 14.73 15.05
C ASN A 87 -5.04 14.75 15.84
N ASN A 88 -5.00 15.56 16.91
CA ASN A 88 -3.79 15.72 17.72
C ASN A 88 -3.23 14.43 18.34
N ILE A 89 -4.05 13.37 18.50
CA ILE A 89 -3.63 12.08 19.05
C ILE A 89 -2.78 11.29 18.03
N TYR A 90 -2.98 11.53 16.73
CA TYR A 90 -2.34 10.76 15.65
C TYR A 90 -1.14 11.47 15.00
N LYS A 91 -0.52 12.43 15.70
CA LYS A 91 0.61 13.20 15.16
C LYS A 91 1.78 12.35 14.68
N GLU A 92 2.13 11.30 15.41
CA GLU A 92 3.21 10.40 15.00
C GLU A 92 2.82 9.60 13.75
N LEU A 93 1.57 9.14 13.63
CA LEU A 93 1.09 8.49 12.40
C LEU A 93 1.14 9.44 11.20
N ALA A 94 0.77 10.71 11.38
CA ALA A 94 0.89 11.71 10.33
C ALA A 94 2.36 11.92 9.89
N LYS A 95 3.30 11.89 10.84
CA LYS A 95 4.74 11.99 10.57
C LYS A 95 5.26 10.76 9.81
N THR A 96 4.89 9.55 10.24
CA THR A 96 5.24 8.30 9.57
C THR A 96 4.72 8.29 8.13
N ASN A 97 3.43 8.61 7.91
CA ASN A 97 2.86 8.65 6.56
C ASN A 97 3.53 9.72 5.67
N ARG A 98 3.97 10.85 6.22
CA ARG A 98 4.78 11.83 5.47
C ARG A 98 6.14 11.28 5.05
N GLN A 99 6.80 10.50 5.91
CA GLN A 99 8.08 9.87 5.59
C GLN A 99 7.91 8.78 4.53
N MET A 100 6.92 7.92 4.71
CA MET A 100 6.51 6.92 3.71
C MET A 100 6.21 7.57 2.37
N PHE A 101 5.43 8.65 2.36
CA PHE A 101 5.09 9.36 1.12
C PHE A 101 6.34 9.89 0.40
N LYS A 102 7.28 10.49 1.12
CA LYS A 102 8.57 10.91 0.54
C LYS A 102 9.34 9.75 -0.06
N PHE A 103 9.42 8.61 0.66
CA PHE A 103 10.08 7.40 0.18
C PHE A 103 9.40 6.85 -1.10
N ILE A 104 8.08 6.81 -1.15
CA ILE A 104 7.30 6.38 -2.32
C ILE A 104 7.59 7.28 -3.53
N ILE A 105 7.61 8.61 -3.34
CA ILE A 105 7.92 9.56 -4.42
C ILE A 105 9.36 9.36 -4.93
N GLN A 106 10.33 9.13 -4.04
CA GLN A 106 11.72 8.86 -4.41
C GLN A 106 11.88 7.54 -5.20
N ASN A 107 11.01 6.55 -4.94
CA ASN A 107 11.01 5.26 -5.64
C ASN A 107 10.02 5.18 -6.81
N LYS A 108 9.46 6.31 -7.26
CA LYS A 108 8.45 6.38 -8.33
C LYS A 108 8.81 5.54 -9.56
N GLU A 109 10.02 5.69 -10.09
CA GLU A 109 10.43 4.99 -11.31
C GLU A 109 10.54 3.48 -11.08
N LYS A 110 11.03 3.04 -9.90
CA LYS A 110 11.02 1.62 -9.55
C LYS A 110 9.60 1.07 -9.54
N ILE A 111 8.65 1.78 -8.90
CA ILE A 111 7.24 1.37 -8.80
C ILE A 111 6.57 1.32 -10.17
N LYS A 112 6.77 2.35 -11.00
CA LYS A 112 6.19 2.41 -12.35
C LYS A 112 6.71 1.32 -13.29
N ASN A 113 7.93 0.86 -13.09
CA ASN A 113 8.57 -0.15 -13.93
C ASN A 113 8.39 -1.58 -13.38
N MET A 114 7.60 -1.80 -12.31
CA MET A 114 7.39 -3.15 -11.73
C MET A 114 6.63 -4.11 -12.64
N PHE A 115 5.91 -3.57 -13.63
CA PHE A 115 5.06 -4.33 -14.56
C PHE A 115 5.61 -4.41 -15.99
N GLN A 116 6.85 -3.96 -16.20
CA GLN A 116 7.55 -4.04 -17.49
C GLN A 116 8.19 -5.42 -17.70
#